data_AF-A0A9X1L0V8-F1
#
_entry.id   AF-A0A9X1L0V8-F1
#
_cell.length_a   1.000
_cell.length_b   1.000
_cell.length_c   1.000
_cell.angle_alpha   90.00
_cell.angle_beta   90.00
_cell.angle_gamma   90.00
#
_symmetry.space_group_name_H-M   'P 1'
#
loop_
_entity.id
_entity.type
_entity.pdbx_description
1 polymer ?
#
loop_
_entity_poly.entity_id
_entity_poly.type
_entity_poly.pdbx_seq_one_letter_code
_entity_poly.pdbx_strand_id
1 'polypeptide(L)'
;MNMPKNLKDYWRRNLRYLAILLSIWFVVSYGFGILLVDQLNNIQIGGFKLGFWFAQQGSIYVFLILIFVYVRWMNRLDKEYNVDEK
;
A
#
# COMPACT_ATOMS: atom_id res chain seq x y z
N MET A 1 -10.24 5.92 33.79
CA MET A 1 -9.89 5.17 32.56
C MET A 1 -10.81 5.67 31.46
N ASN A 2 -10.38 6.70 30.72
CA ASN A 2 -11.20 7.28 29.65
C ASN A 2 -11.22 6.30 28.47
N MET A 3 -12.32 5.59 28.29
CA MET A 3 -12.56 4.78 27.09
C MET A 3 -12.54 5.72 25.87
N PRO A 4 -11.57 5.61 24.94
CA PRO A 4 -11.59 6.37 23.70
C PRO A 4 -12.88 6.05 22.96
N LYS A 5 -13.55 7.06 22.39
CA LYS A 5 -14.78 6.88 21.60
C LYS A 5 -14.58 5.75 20.58
N ASN A 6 -15.17 4.58 20.85
CA ASN A 6 -15.21 3.38 20.00
C ASN A 6 -13.86 2.82 19.50
N LEU A 7 -13.06 2.22 20.39
CA LEU A 7 -11.89 1.38 20.04
C LEU A 7 -12.16 0.34 18.93
N LYS A 8 -13.37 -0.24 18.92
CA LYS A 8 -13.81 -1.21 17.90
C LYS A 8 -13.83 -0.60 16.49
N ASP A 9 -14.22 0.66 16.37
CA ASP A 9 -14.35 1.33 15.08
C ASP A 9 -12.98 1.78 14.54
N TYR A 10 -12.09 2.24 15.42
CA TYR A 10 -10.67 2.46 15.12
C TYR A 10 -10.01 1.19 14.57
N TRP A 11 -10.18 0.07 15.28
CA TRP A 11 -9.59 -1.21 14.88
C TRP A 11 -10.13 -1.71 13.54
N ARG A 12 -11.45 -1.55 13.32
CA ARG A 12 -12.10 -1.90 12.05
C ARG A 12 -11.59 -1.05 10.88
N ARG A 13 -11.34 0.25 11.10
CA ARG A 13 -10.75 1.16 10.10
C ARG A 13 -9.29 0.81 9.82
N ASN A 14 -8.49 0.51 10.83
CA ASN A 14 -7.10 0.06 10.63
C ASN A 14 -7.05 -1.25 9.80
N LEU A 15 -7.88 -2.24 10.15
CA LEU A 15 -8.01 -3.45 9.34
C LEU A 15 -8.40 -3.17 7.90
N ARG A 16 -9.26 -2.17 7.66
CA ARG A 16 -9.65 -1.77 6.31
C ARG A 16 -8.46 -1.18 5.55
N TYR A 17 -7.63 -0.36 6.18
CA TYR A 17 -6.40 0.14 5.57
C TYR A 17 -5.42 -0.99 5.24
N LEU A 18 -5.20 -1.93 6.17
CA LEU A 18 -4.38 -3.12 5.92
C LEU A 18 -4.93 -3.95 4.75
N ALA A 19 -6.24 -4.21 4.71
CA ALA A 19 -6.86 -4.96 3.63
C ALA A 19 -6.69 -4.28 2.26
N ILE A 20 -6.81 -2.95 2.20
CA ILE A 20 -6.53 -2.17 0.98
C ILE A 20 -5.06 -2.28 0.61
N LEU A 21 -4.14 -2.11 1.58
CA LEU A 21 -2.70 -2.19 1.34
C LEU A 21 -2.28 -3.56 0.80
N LEU A 22 -2.77 -4.64 1.41
CA LEU A 22 -2.55 -6.01 0.94
C LEU A 22 -3.13 -6.23 -0.45
N SER A 23 -4.32 -5.69 -0.73
CA SER A 23 -4.95 -5.82 -2.05
C SER A 23 -4.12 -5.11 -3.12
N ILE A 24 -3.63 -3.90 -2.86
CA ILE A 24 -2.75 -3.17 -3.80
C ILE A 24 -1.42 -3.90 -3.94
N TRP A 25 -0.82 -4.35 -2.84
CA TRP A 25 0.41 -5.13 -2.87
C TRP A 25 0.27 -6.41 -3.70
N PHE A 26 -0.86 -7.11 -3.58
CA PHE A 26 -1.18 -8.29 -4.39
C PHE A 26 -1.34 -7.92 -5.87
N VAL A 27 -2.12 -6.89 -6.20
CA VAL A 27 -2.30 -6.43 -7.59
C VAL A 27 -0.99 -6.02 -8.22
N VAL A 28 -0.12 -5.33 -7.47
CA VAL A 28 1.17 -4.91 -8.00
C VAL A 28 2.15 -6.08 -8.17
N SER A 29 2.28 -6.93 -7.15
CA SER A 29 3.22 -8.05 -7.21
C SER A 29 2.78 -9.12 -8.20
N TYR A 30 1.49 -9.47 -8.20
CA TYR A 30 0.95 -10.55 -9.02
C TYR A 30 0.40 -10.04 -10.36
N GLY A 31 -0.39 -8.97 -10.34
CA GLY A 31 -0.99 -8.40 -11.56
C GLY A 31 0.04 -7.78 -12.48
N PHE A 32 0.85 -6.83 -11.99
CA PHE A 32 1.86 -6.18 -12.81
C PHE A 32 3.15 -6.99 -12.97
N GLY A 33 3.54 -7.76 -11.95
CA GLY A 33 4.77 -8.56 -11.99
C GLY A 33 4.67 -9.87 -12.78
N ILE A 34 3.50 -10.51 -12.84
CA ILE A 34 3.33 -11.84 -13.43
C ILE A 34 2.32 -11.83 -14.58
N LEU A 35 1.11 -11.29 -14.34
CA LEU A 35 0.00 -11.44 -15.27
C LEU A 35 0.11 -10.50 -16.49
N LEU A 36 0.51 -9.25 -16.25
CA LEU A 36 0.70 -8.22 -17.28
C LEU A 36 2.16 -8.12 -17.73
N VAL A 37 3.03 -9.04 -17.30
CA VAL A 37 4.48 -8.96 -17.58
C VAL A 37 4.76 -8.97 -19.08
N ASP A 38 4.00 -9.72 -19.87
CA ASP A 38 4.17 -9.80 -21.33
C ASP A 38 3.72 -8.52 -22.05
N GLN A 39 2.68 -7.85 -21.55
CA GLN A 39 2.24 -6.56 -22.07
C GLN A 39 3.20 -5.44 -21.65
N LEU A 40 3.70 -5.46 -20.41
CA LEU A 40 4.74 -4.53 -19.97
C LEU A 40 6.05 -4.75 -20.70
N ASN A 41 6.40 -6.00 -21.04
CA ASN A 41 7.62 -6.32 -21.76
C ASN A 41 7.63 -5.80 -23.22
N ASN A 42 6.46 -5.47 -23.79
CA ASN A 42 6.39 -4.75 -25.07
C ASN A 42 6.83 -3.29 -24.95
N ILE A 43 6.71 -2.70 -23.75
CA ILE A 43 7.16 -1.33 -23.50
C ILE A 43 8.60 -1.41 -22.98
N GLN A 44 9.56 -1.03 -23.82
CA GLN A 44 10.96 -0.96 -23.46
C GLN A 44 11.29 0.46 -22.99
N ILE A 45 11.70 0.63 -21.74
CA ILE A 45 12.23 1.90 -21.25
C ILE A 45 13.75 1.80 -21.28
N GLY A 46 14.39 2.61 -22.13
CA GLY A 46 15.85 2.72 -22.19
C GLY A 46 16.57 1.42 -22.59
N GLY A 47 15.92 0.53 -23.36
CA GLY A 47 16.48 -0.75 -23.79
C GLY A 47 16.22 -1.94 -22.85
N PHE A 48 15.55 -1.71 -21.70
CA PHE A 48 15.17 -2.77 -20.77
C PHE A 48 13.66 -3.00 -20.78
N LYS A 49 13.27 -4.27 -20.66
CA LYS A 49 11.86 -4.66 -20.58
C LYS A 49 11.28 -4.19 -19.25
N LEU A 50 10.21 -3.41 -19.30
CA LEU A 50 9.57 -2.85 -18.10
C LEU A 50 9.12 -3.90 -17.10
N GLY A 51 8.61 -5.05 -17.58
CA GLY A 51 8.21 -6.15 -16.71
C GLY A 51 9.38 -6.69 -15.87
N PHE A 52 10.57 -6.75 -16.46
CA PHE A 52 11.79 -7.18 -15.76
C PHE A 52 12.23 -6.17 -14.69
N TRP A 53 12.18 -4.87 -15.02
CA TRP A 53 12.46 -3.81 -14.04
C TRP A 53 11.47 -3.84 -12.87
N PHE A 54 10.19 -4.11 -13.15
CA PHE A 54 9.16 -4.20 -12.13
C PHE A 54 9.37 -5.39 -11.18
N ALA A 55 9.77 -6.54 -11.74
CA ALA A 55 10.10 -7.74 -10.98
C ALA A 55 11.32 -7.56 -10.07
N GLN A 56 12.29 -6.72 -10.46
CA GLN A 56 13.56 -6.58 -9.76
C GLN A 56 13.61 -5.39 -8.77
N GLN A 57 13.13 -4.21 -9.18
CA GLN A 57 13.20 -2.97 -8.39
C GLN A 57 11.83 -2.29 -8.25
N GLY A 58 10.88 -2.51 -9.17
CA GLY A 58 9.57 -1.85 -9.11
C GLY A 58 8.77 -2.22 -7.85
N SER A 59 8.87 -3.47 -7.38
CA SER A 59 8.15 -3.93 -6.18
C SER A 59 8.56 -3.16 -4.91
N ILE A 60 9.84 -2.83 -4.75
CA ILE A 60 10.33 -2.10 -3.57
C ILE A 60 9.86 -0.64 -3.59
N TYR A 61 9.83 0.01 -4.75
CA TYR A 61 9.30 1.38 -4.87
C TYR A 61 7.81 1.44 -4.55
N VAL A 62 7.04 0.47 -5.05
CA VAL A 62 5.60 0.35 -4.71
C VAL A 62 5.43 0.15 -3.21
N PHE A 63 6.26 -0.71 -2.61
CA PHE A 63 6.20 -0.97 -1.18
C PHE A 63 6.44 0.30 -0.35
N LEU A 64 7.43 1.13 -0.73
CA LEU A 64 7.67 2.42 -0.08
C LEU A 64 6.48 3.39 -0.21
N ILE A 65 5.88 3.47 -1.40
CA ILE A 65 4.68 4.28 -1.64
C ILE A 65 3.53 3.81 -0.76
N LEU A 66 3.32 2.49 -0.66
CA LEU A 66 2.27 1.90 0.19
C LEU A 66 2.48 2.25 1.66
N ILE A 67 3.71 2.16 2.18
CA ILE A 67 4.01 2.57 3.55
C ILE A 67 3.68 4.05 3.75
N PHE A 68 4.07 4.92 2.83
CA PHE A 68 3.81 6.36 2.96
C PHE A 68 2.30 6.68 2.96
N VAL A 69 1.54 6.01 2.09
CA VAL A 69 0.07 6.14 2.04
C VAL A 69 -0.55 5.64 3.35
N TYR A 70 -0.11 4.49 3.86
CA TYR A 70 -0.56 3.95 5.13
C TYR A 70 -0.30 4.92 6.28
N VAL A 71 0.92 5.43 6.43
CA VAL A 71 1.28 6.38 7.49
C VAL A 71 0.41 7.65 7.40
N ARG A 72 0.17 8.17 6.19
CA ARG A 72 -0.68 9.34 6.00
C ARG A 72 -2.14 9.07 6.39
N TRP A 73 -2.66 7.89 6.09
CA TRP A 73 -4.01 7.48 6.50
C TRP A 73 -4.12 7.19 8.00
N MET A 74 -3.10 6.57 8.59
CA MET A 74 -2.99 6.33 10.02
C MET A 74 -2.95 7.65 10.79
N ASN A 75 -2.09 8.59 10.39
CA ASN A 75 -2.02 9.93 11.00
C ASN A 75 -3.37 10.66 10.92
N ARG A 76 -4.12 10.50 9.83
CA ARG A 76 -5.46 11.09 9.70
C ARG A 76 -6.47 10.40 10.62
N LEU A 77 -6.38 9.07 10.76
CA LEU A 77 -7.22 8.28 11.65
C LEU A 77 -6.94 8.65 13.11
N ASP A 78 -5.68 8.73 13.52
CA ASP A 78 -5.28 9.10 14.88
C ASP A 78 -5.78 10.51 15.24
N LYS A 79 -5.72 11.46 14.29
CA LYS A 79 -6.32 12.80 14.44
C LYS A 79 -7.83 12.78 14.62
N GLU A 80 -8.53 11.88 13.91
CA GLU A 80 -10.00 11.79 13.93
C GLU A 80 -10.52 11.15 15.23
N TYR A 81 -9.75 10.22 15.82
CA TYR A 81 -10.06 9.60 17.10
C TYR A 81 -9.37 10.29 18.30
N ASN A 82 -8.65 11.40 18.06
CA ASN A 82 -7.93 12.19 19.06
C ASN A 82 -7.00 11.32 19.93
N VAL A 83 -6.33 10.35 19.28
CA VAL A 83 -5.32 9.47 19.91
C VAL A 83 -3.93 10.12 19.88
N ASP A 84 -3.86 11.42 19.58
CA ASP A 84 -2.75 12.28 19.98
C ASP A 84 -2.84 12.48 21.52
N GLU A 85 -2.44 11.45 22.27
CA GLU A 85 -1.94 11.71 23.62
C GLU A 85 -0.63 12.50 23.47
N LYS A 86 -0.59 13.67 24.10
CA LYS A 86 0.56 14.59 24.17
C LYS A 86 1.90 13.89 24.37
#